data_AF-A0A8S1B1E1-F1
#
_entry.id   AF-A0A8S1B1E1-F1
#
_cell.length_a   1.000
_cell.length_b   1.000
_cell.length_c   1.000
_cell.angle_alpha   90.00
_cell.angle_beta   90.00
_cell.angle_gamma   90.00
#
_symmetry.space_group_name_H-M   'P 1'
#
loop_
_entity.id
_entity.type
_entity.pdbx_description
1 polymer ?
#
loop_
_entity_poly.entity_id
_entity_poly.type
_entity_poly.pdbx_seq_one_letter_code
_entity_poly.pdbx_strand_id
1 'polypeptide(L)'
;MLGLLRKQISERAKIMDIMETHHRRKALVFLGLPEDIKEDCSKILLGVLNQKMGLKDVTTTKIKTCHRIGTPSKEHRRPVLVTFTFHGR
;
A
#
# COMPACT_ATOMS: atom_id res chain seq x y z
N MET A 1 -7.07 37.72 16.12
CA MET A 1 -6.05 37.12 15.21
C MET A 1 -5.74 35.66 15.52
N LEU A 2 -5.42 35.30 16.77
CA LEU A 2 -5.10 33.92 17.18
C LEU A 2 -6.20 32.87 16.91
N GLY A 3 -7.49 33.23 17.05
CA GLY A 3 -8.61 32.30 16.79
C GLY A 3 -8.73 31.87 15.33
N LEU A 4 -8.49 32.79 14.38
CA LEU A 4 -8.47 32.50 12.95
C LEU A 4 -7.30 31.59 12.58
N LEU A 5 -6.12 31.83 13.16
CA LEU A 5 -4.93 31.01 12.93
C LEU A 5 -5.15 29.58 13.43
N ARG A 6 -5.71 29.40 14.63
CA ARG A 6 -6.03 28.08 15.20
C ARG A 6 -7.04 27.32 14.34
N LYS A 7 -8.05 28.02 13.79
CA LYS A 7 -9.03 27.43 12.87
C LYS A 7 -8.38 26.95 11.58
N GLN A 8 -7.52 27.76 10.97
CA GLN A 8 -6.80 27.39 9.74
C GLN A 8 -5.88 26.17 9.95
N ILE A 9 -5.19 26.10 11.09
CA ILE A 9 -4.34 24.94 11.42
C ILE A 9 -5.19 23.67 11.55
N SER A 10 -6.32 23.75 12.25
CA SER A 10 -7.23 22.61 12.41
C SER A 10 -7.84 22.15 11.08
N GLU A 11 -8.25 23.08 10.22
CA GLU A 11 -8.77 22.75 8.89
C GLU A 11 -7.70 22.09 8.01
N ARG A 12 -6.47 22.61 8.03
CA ARG A 12 -5.37 22.00 7.27
C ARG A 12 -5.01 20.60 7.75
N ALA A 13 -4.99 20.36 9.07
CA ALA A 13 -4.77 19.04 9.63
C ALA A 13 -5.84 18.04 9.15
N LYS A 14 -7.12 18.43 9.20
CA LYS A 14 -8.22 17.58 8.69
C LYS A 14 -8.10 17.27 7.20
N ILE A 15 -7.75 18.26 6.39
CA ILE A 15 -7.56 18.06 4.94
C ILE A 15 -6.40 17.09 4.69
N MET A 16 -5.31 17.21 5.44
CA MET A 16 -4.16 16.31 5.36
C MET A 16 -4.56 14.87 5.69
N ASP A 17 -5.29 14.65 6.80
CA ASP A 17 -5.77 13.33 7.20
C ASP A 17 -6.70 12.71 6.15
N ILE A 18 -7.59 13.51 5.56
CA ILE A 18 -8.49 13.07 4.49
C ILE A 18 -7.69 12.65 3.26
N MET A 19 -6.70 13.46 2.86
CA MET A 19 -5.85 13.15 1.72
C MET A 19 -5.02 11.89 1.95
N GLU A 20 -4.41 11.74 3.13
CA GLU A 20 -3.63 10.56 3.48
C GLU A 20 -4.53 9.31 3.50
N THR A 21 -5.70 9.39 4.11
CA THR A 21 -6.69 8.30 4.14
C THR A 21 -7.18 7.95 2.74
N HIS A 22 -7.38 8.93 1.86
CA HIS A 22 -7.73 8.71 0.46
C HIS A 22 -6.60 8.02 -0.32
N HIS A 23 -5.33 8.37 -0.05
CA HIS A 23 -4.19 7.70 -0.66
C HIS A 23 -4.03 6.26 -0.14
N ARG A 24 -4.17 6.03 1.17
CA ARG A 24 -4.14 4.68 1.77
C ARG A 24 -5.26 3.78 1.27
N ARG A 25 -6.45 4.33 0.97
CA ARG A 25 -7.59 3.57 0.39
C ARG A 25 -7.27 2.89 -0.95
N LYS A 26 -6.24 3.34 -1.67
CA LYS A 26 -5.80 2.74 -2.94
C LYS A 26 -4.63 1.76 -2.77
N ALA A 27 -4.20 1.52 -1.53
CA ALA A 27 -3.14 0.59 -1.19
C ALA A 27 -3.71 -0.60 -0.40
N LEU A 28 -3.23 -1.80 -0.70
CA LEU A 28 -3.47 -3.00 0.09
C LEU A 28 -2.17 -3.40 0.79
N VAL A 29 -2.31 -3.94 2.00
CA VAL A 29 -1.18 -4.45 2.79
C VAL A 29 -1.32 -5.96 2.92
N PHE A 30 -0.32 -6.69 2.44
CA PHE A 30 -0.24 -8.14 2.52
C PHE A 30 0.73 -8.53 3.64
N LEU A 31 0.25 -9.34 4.56
CA LEU A 31 1.00 -9.82 5.73
C LEU A 31 1.42 -11.28 5.54
N GLY A 32 2.49 -11.68 6.22
CA GLY A 32 2.92 -13.08 6.28
C GLY A 32 3.63 -13.62 5.03
N LEU A 33 3.82 -12.80 3.99
CA LEU A 33 4.52 -13.20 2.77
C LEU A 33 5.99 -13.53 3.08
N PRO A 34 6.53 -14.68 2.63
CA PRO A 34 7.95 -15.03 2.77
C PRO A 34 8.84 -13.92 2.24
N GLU A 35 9.92 -13.58 2.96
CA GLU A 35 10.82 -12.47 2.62
C GLU A 35 12.21 -13.02 2.26
N ASP A 36 12.80 -12.50 1.17
CA ASP A 36 14.13 -12.87 0.70
C ASP A 36 14.91 -11.60 0.24
N ILE A 37 16.23 -11.64 0.32
CA ILE A 37 17.16 -10.53 0.05
C ILE A 37 17.06 -10.04 -1.40
N LYS A 38 16.72 -10.92 -2.34
CA LYS A 38 16.59 -10.60 -3.78
C LYS A 38 15.18 -10.90 -4.30
N GLU A 39 14.17 -10.68 -3.46
CA GLU A 39 12.79 -11.00 -3.83
C GLU A 39 12.21 -10.04 -4.88
N ASP A 40 11.35 -10.59 -5.75
CA ASP A 40 10.44 -9.82 -6.57
C ASP A 40 9.06 -9.84 -5.89
N CYS A 41 8.77 -8.77 -5.14
CA CYS A 41 7.50 -8.63 -4.41
C CYS A 41 6.28 -8.76 -5.34
N SER A 42 6.39 -8.31 -6.59
CA SER A 42 5.28 -8.39 -7.55
C SER A 42 5.03 -9.83 -7.97
N LYS A 43 6.08 -10.62 -8.24
CA LYS A 43 5.93 -12.05 -8.56
C LYS A 43 5.36 -12.85 -7.40
N ILE A 44 5.85 -12.62 -6.18
CA ILE A 44 5.33 -13.30 -4.97
C ILE A 44 3.85 -12.98 -4.79
N LEU A 45 3.48 -11.71 -4.90
CA LEU A 45 2.09 -11.27 -4.79
C LEU A 45 1.22 -11.92 -5.87
N LEU A 46 1.64 -11.90 -7.14
CA LEU A 46 0.90 -12.55 -8.23
C LEU A 46 0.71 -14.04 -8.02
N GLY A 47 1.74 -14.73 -7.50
CA GLY A 47 1.63 -16.12 -7.08
C GLY A 47 0.51 -16.33 -6.07
N VAL A 48 0.44 -15.48 -5.04
CA VAL A 48 -0.62 -15.53 -4.03
C VAL A 48 -1.99 -15.19 -4.62
N LEU A 49 -2.10 -14.13 -5.43
CA LEU A 49 -3.37 -13.74 -6.05
C LEU A 49 -3.91 -14.84 -6.97
N ASN A 50 -3.05 -15.49 -7.75
CA ASN A 50 -3.44 -16.55 -8.66
C ASN A 50 -3.75 -17.87 -7.92
N GLN A 51 -2.90 -18.28 -6.99
CA GLN A 51 -3.03 -19.59 -6.33
C GLN A 51 -4.04 -19.59 -5.18
N LYS A 52 -4.12 -18.51 -4.39
CA LYS A 52 -4.96 -18.44 -3.19
C LYS A 52 -6.28 -17.72 -3.45
N MET A 53 -6.29 -16.72 -4.34
CA MET A 53 -7.49 -15.92 -4.62
C MET A 53 -8.14 -16.22 -5.97
N GLY A 54 -7.51 -17.04 -6.83
CA GLY A 54 -8.06 -17.40 -8.13
C GLY A 54 -8.09 -16.27 -9.16
N LEU A 55 -7.36 -15.17 -8.92
CA LEU A 55 -7.40 -13.94 -9.72
C LEU A 55 -6.47 -14.01 -10.94
N LYS A 56 -6.77 -14.90 -11.89
CA LYS A 56 -5.92 -15.20 -13.05
C LYS A 56 -5.69 -14.02 -14.01
N ASP A 57 -6.55 -13.00 -13.98
CA ASP A 57 -6.48 -11.83 -14.88
C ASP A 57 -5.60 -10.70 -14.34
N VAL A 58 -4.95 -10.90 -13.18
CA VAL A 58 -4.03 -9.92 -12.62
C VAL A 58 -2.63 -10.20 -13.13
N THR A 59 -2.09 -9.24 -13.87
CA THR A 59 -0.71 -9.26 -14.40
C THR A 59 0.11 -8.17 -13.72
N THR A 60 1.44 -8.24 -13.84
CA THR A 60 2.37 -7.23 -13.33
C THR A 60 2.05 -5.83 -13.84
N THR A 61 1.47 -5.69 -15.03
CA THR A 61 1.08 -4.40 -15.62
C THR A 61 -0.02 -3.69 -14.84
N LYS A 62 -0.84 -4.43 -14.07
CA LYS A 62 -1.89 -3.85 -13.21
C LYS A 62 -1.36 -3.40 -11.85
N ILE A 63 -0.12 -3.73 -11.52
CA ILE A 63 0.53 -3.36 -10.25
C ILE A 63 1.30 -2.05 -10.50
N LYS A 64 0.92 -0.99 -9.79
CA LYS A 64 1.61 0.31 -9.87
C LYS A 64 2.84 0.33 -8.98
N THR A 65 2.74 -0.20 -7.77
CA THR A 65 3.85 -0.23 -6.80
C THR A 65 3.67 -1.44 -5.92
N CYS A 66 4.76 -2.18 -5.65
CA CYS A 66 4.78 -3.33 -4.74
C CYS A 66 6.14 -3.39 -4.03
N HIS A 67 6.17 -3.18 -2.71
CA HIS A 67 7.41 -3.22 -1.92
C HIS A 67 7.14 -3.51 -0.44
N ARG A 68 8.19 -3.94 0.27
CA ARG A 68 8.16 -4.14 1.72
C ARG A 68 8.16 -2.81 2.47
N ILE A 69 7.38 -2.73 3.54
CA ILE A 69 7.38 -1.58 4.45
C ILE A 69 8.02 -1.94 5.80
N GLY A 70 8.77 -1.00 6.36
CA GLY A 70 9.46 -1.15 7.64
C GLY A 70 10.92 -1.63 7.54
N THR A 71 11.55 -1.75 8.70
CA THR A 71 12.95 -2.17 8.84
C THR A 71 13.08 -3.69 8.75
N PRO A 72 14.10 -4.22 8.05
CA PRO A 72 14.36 -5.65 8.02
C PRO A 72 14.56 -6.17 9.45
N SER A 73 13.85 -7.24 9.80
CA SER A 73 14.00 -7.93 11.08
C SER A 73 14.03 -9.43 10.85
N LYS A 74 14.78 -10.16 11.68
CA LYS A 74 14.80 -11.62 11.67
C LYS A 74 13.57 -12.22 12.37
N GLU A 75 12.92 -11.46 13.23
CA GLU A 75 11.79 -11.94 14.04
C GLU A 75 10.45 -11.87 13.27
N HIS A 76 10.32 -10.90 12.36
CA HIS A 76 9.06 -10.62 11.68
C HIS A 76 9.26 -10.36 10.20
N ARG A 77 8.43 -11.00 9.37
CA ARG A 77 8.35 -10.72 7.93
C ARG A 77 7.70 -9.35 7.73
N ARG A 78 8.34 -8.49 6.95
CA ARG A 78 7.80 -7.15 6.68
C ARG A 78 6.51 -7.22 5.87
N PRO A 79 5.51 -6.37 6.11
CA PRO A 79 4.35 -6.29 5.24
C PRO A 79 4.72 -5.87 3.82
N VAL A 80 3.98 -6.34 2.82
CA VAL A 80 4.07 -5.85 1.44
C VAL A 80 2.95 -4.84 1.20
N LEU A 81 3.31 -3.61 0.87
CA LEU A 81 2.38 -2.61 0.39
C LEU A 81 2.27 -2.71 -1.12
N VAL A 82 1.05 -2.86 -1.63
CA VAL A 82 0.75 -2.85 -3.05
C VAL A 82 -0.26 -1.77 -3.40
N THR A 83 -0.06 -1.11 -4.53
CA THR A 83 -1.06 -0.26 -5.18
C THR A 83 -1.30 -0.76 -6.59
N PHE A 84 -2.54 -0.69 -7.06
CA PHE A 84 -2.92 -1.10 -8.40
C PHE A 84 -3.11 0.11 -9.31
N THR A 85 -2.83 -0.06 -10.59
CA THR A 85 -3.14 0.95 -11.60
C THR A 85 -4.66 1.06 -11.72
N PHE A 86 -5.20 2.24 -11.46
CA PHE A 86 -6.61 2.50 -11.65
C PHE A 86 -6.96 2.39 -13.14
N HIS A 87 -7.86 1.47 -13.49
CA HIS A 87 -8.57 1.53 -14.76
C HIS A 87 -9.82 2.38 -14.53
N GLY A 88 -9.75 3.65 -14.93
CA GLY A 88 -10.95 4.48 -15.01
C GLY A 88 -11.90 3.91 -16.06
N ARG A 89 -13.15 3.71 -15.68
CA ARG A 89 -14.25 3.70 -16.64
C ARG A 89 -14.58 5.13 -17.03
#